data_AF-A0A7X9E6I4-F1
#
_entry.id   AF-A0A7X9E6I4-F1
#
_cell.length_a   1.000
_cell.length_b   1.000
_cell.length_c   1.000
_cell.angle_alpha   90.00
_cell.angle_beta   90.00
_cell.angle_gamma   90.00
#
_symmetry.space_group_name_H-M   'P 1'
#
loop_
_entity.id
_entity.type
_entity.pdbx_description
1 polymer ?
#
loop_
_entity_poly.entity_id
_entity_poly.type
_entity_poly.pdbx_seq_one_letter_code
_entity_poly.pdbx_strand_id
1 'polypeptide(L)'
;MKKLLTIVMIFFISNLFAQVNIDSVLSKITYVPQDTVNISELVKMQIEQARLKEEISKSVANETPKQYEEAEKAKSSVITIPVSSITTVKNNRLVDFFNSLSIDVKIFLAVSTLILLTVLFRRIIIQLKKNEGKGLKKRIAMIREEDVIVKKDRKLSKTRKALRKIKVIENVPSGSLDLIARELSISKGEILLASKIKKFEYGK
;
A
#
# COMPACT_ATOMS: atom_id res chain seq x y z
N MET A 1 -11.40 27.17 -19.51
CA MET A 1 -11.71 26.09 -18.54
C MET A 1 -11.90 24.71 -19.19
N LYS A 2 -12.86 24.49 -20.11
CA LYS A 2 -13.12 23.15 -20.71
C LYS A 2 -11.89 22.49 -21.36
N LYS A 3 -11.07 23.24 -22.09
CA LYS A 3 -9.83 22.75 -22.74
C LYS A 3 -8.72 22.37 -21.75
N LEU A 4 -8.70 22.98 -20.57
CA LEU A 4 -7.69 22.73 -19.54
C LEU A 4 -8.06 21.50 -18.72
N LEU A 5 -9.37 21.31 -18.48
CA LEU A 5 -9.93 20.10 -17.87
C LEU A 5 -9.67 18.84 -18.72
N THR A 6 -9.82 18.93 -20.05
CA THR A 6 -9.54 17.81 -20.95
C THR A 6 -8.05 17.43 -20.97
N ILE A 7 -7.14 18.40 -20.94
CA ILE A 7 -5.69 18.11 -20.86
C ILE A 7 -5.34 17.42 -19.54
N VAL A 8 -5.91 17.87 -18.43
CA VAL A 8 -5.74 17.24 -17.11
C VAL A 8 -6.27 15.81 -17.11
N MET A 9 -7.47 15.57 -17.67
CA MET A 9 -8.04 14.23 -17.81
C MET A 9 -7.17 13.29 -18.66
N ILE A 10 -6.68 13.77 -19.81
CA ILE A 10 -5.79 12.97 -20.68
C ILE A 10 -4.49 12.62 -19.95
N PHE A 11 -3.94 13.55 -19.16
CA PHE A 11 -2.73 13.30 -18.36
C PHE A 11 -2.96 12.31 -17.21
N PHE A 12 -4.14 12.30 -16.58
CA PHE A 12 -4.48 11.30 -15.57
C PHE A 12 -4.69 9.90 -16.16
N ILE A 13 -5.35 9.82 -17.32
CA ILE A 13 -5.56 8.56 -18.04
C ILE A 13 -4.22 7.99 -18.51
N SER A 14 -3.33 8.80 -19.07
CA SER A 14 -2.02 8.32 -19.54
C SER A 14 -1.13 7.79 -18.41
N ASN A 15 -1.18 8.39 -17.21
CA ASN A 15 -0.43 7.88 -16.04
C ASN A 15 -0.95 6.52 -15.53
N LEU A 16 -2.24 6.22 -15.70
CA LEU A 16 -2.81 4.92 -15.35
C LEU A 16 -2.34 3.81 -16.29
N PHE A 17 -2.15 4.12 -17.58
CA PHE A 17 -1.79 3.14 -18.62
C PHE A 17 -0.29 3.09 -18.98
N ALA A 18 0.54 4.03 -18.52
CA ALA A 18 1.95 4.15 -18.93
C ALA A 18 2.89 3.00 -18.49
N GLN A 19 2.42 2.05 -17.68
CA GLN A 19 3.18 0.84 -17.35
C GLN A 19 2.27 -0.38 -17.39
N VAL A 20 1.93 -0.79 -18.62
CA VAL A 20 1.57 -2.18 -18.89
C VAL A 20 2.81 -3.00 -18.54
N ASN A 21 2.75 -3.76 -17.44
CA ASN A 21 3.77 -4.73 -17.06
C ASN A 21 4.03 -5.65 -18.27
N ILE A 22 5.20 -5.55 -18.90
CA ILE A 22 5.60 -6.48 -19.97
C ILE A 22 5.58 -7.93 -19.44
N ASP A 23 5.91 -8.11 -18.15
CA ASP A 23 5.77 -9.39 -17.45
C ASP A 23 4.32 -9.88 -17.34
N SER A 24 3.33 -8.98 -17.31
CA SER A 24 1.91 -9.34 -17.27
C SER A 24 1.35 -9.68 -18.64
N VAL A 25 2.00 -9.23 -19.73
CA VAL A 25 1.65 -9.62 -21.10
C VAL A 25 2.22 -11.01 -21.41
N LEU A 26 3.43 -11.33 -20.92
CA LEU A 26 3.99 -12.68 -21.02
C LEU A 26 3.27 -13.70 -20.13
N SER A 27 2.81 -13.32 -18.93
CA SER A 27 2.06 -14.23 -18.05
C SER A 27 0.58 -14.39 -18.43
N LYS A 28 0.11 -13.68 -19.46
CA LYS A 28 -1.27 -13.71 -19.96
C LYS A 28 -1.33 -14.19 -21.41
N ILE A 29 -0.41 -15.09 -21.80
CA ILE A 29 -0.68 -16.01 -22.89
C ILE A 29 -1.63 -17.06 -22.32
N THR A 30 -2.92 -16.71 -22.29
CA THR A 30 -3.99 -17.66 -22.03
C THR A 30 -3.96 -18.64 -23.18
N TYR A 31 -3.53 -19.89 -22.93
CA TYR A 31 -3.85 -20.99 -23.82
C TYR A 31 -5.38 -21.08 -23.85
N VAL A 32 -5.99 -20.48 -24.87
CA VAL A 32 -7.39 -20.67 -25.19
C VAL A 32 -7.46 -22.01 -25.91
N PRO A 33 -8.01 -23.08 -25.30
CA PRO A 33 -8.39 -24.24 -26.09
C PRO A 33 -9.44 -23.76 -27.10
N GLN A 34 -9.16 -23.90 -28.38
CA GLN A 34 -9.90 -23.27 -29.48
C GLN A 34 -11.36 -23.73 -29.64
N ASP A 35 -11.84 -24.72 -28.87
CA ASP A 35 -13.09 -25.42 -29.22
C ASP A 35 -14.07 -25.66 -28.06
N THR A 36 -14.26 -24.69 -27.15
CA THR A 36 -15.43 -24.73 -26.27
C THR A 36 -16.12 -23.38 -26.20
N VAL A 37 -17.14 -23.19 -27.03
CA VAL A 37 -18.11 -22.10 -26.88
C VAL A 37 -18.83 -22.30 -25.56
N ASN A 38 -18.54 -21.45 -24.58
CA ASN A 38 -19.17 -21.52 -23.27
C ASN A 38 -20.57 -20.87 -23.36
N ILE A 39 -21.57 -21.69 -23.69
CA ILE A 39 -22.98 -21.31 -23.88
C ILE A 39 -23.53 -20.51 -22.68
N SER A 40 -23.01 -20.78 -21.47
CA SER A 40 -23.43 -20.07 -20.26
C SER A 40 -23.12 -18.57 -20.28
N GLU A 41 -22.08 -18.16 -21.00
CA GLU A 41 -21.67 -16.76 -21.10
C GLU A 41 -22.50 -16.01 -22.16
N LEU A 42 -22.83 -16.69 -23.27
CA LEU A 42 -23.74 -16.19 -24.30
C LEU A 42 -25.16 -15.96 -23.75
N VAL A 43 -25.68 -16.90 -22.95
CA VAL A 43 -27.01 -16.77 -22.34
C VAL A 43 -27.04 -15.61 -21.34
N LYS A 44 -25.97 -15.42 -20.55
CA LYS A 44 -25.86 -14.26 -19.65
C LYS A 44 -25.88 -12.93 -20.41
N MET A 45 -25.13 -12.85 -21.52
CA MET A 45 -25.13 -11.66 -22.38
C MET A 45 -26.52 -11.37 -22.98
N GLN A 46 -27.26 -12.40 -23.39
CA GLN A 46 -28.62 -12.23 -23.93
C GLN A 46 -29.62 -11.76 -22.86
N ILE A 47 -29.50 -12.26 -21.62
CA ILE A 47 -30.34 -11.83 -20.49
C ILE A 47 -30.05 -10.37 -20.13
N GLU A 48 -28.78 -9.95 -20.12
CA GLU A 48 -28.41 -8.55 -19.86
C GLU A 48 -28.90 -7.61 -20.95
N GLN A 49 -28.77 -7.99 -22.22
CA GLN A 49 -29.29 -7.19 -23.34
C GLN A 49 -30.81 -7.07 -23.30
N ALA A 50 -31.54 -8.13 -22.92
CA ALA A 50 -32.99 -8.07 -22.74
C ALA A 50 -33.40 -7.13 -21.60
N ARG A 51 -32.68 -7.16 -20.46
CA ARG A 51 -32.93 -6.27 -19.32
C ARG A 51 -32.71 -4.80 -19.66
N LEU A 52 -31.60 -4.48 -20.34
CA LEU A 52 -31.30 -3.11 -20.75
C LEU A 52 -32.35 -2.58 -21.73
N LYS A 53 -32.86 -3.44 -22.63
CA LYS A 53 -33.91 -3.06 -23.57
C LYS A 53 -35.25 -2.78 -22.89
N GLU A 54 -35.56 -3.49 -21.80
CA GLU A 54 -36.75 -3.25 -20.97
C GLU A 54 -36.66 -1.95 -20.15
N GLU A 55 -35.46 -1.59 -19.70
CA GLU A 55 -35.21 -0.36 -18.96
C GLU A 55 -35.25 0.89 -19.87
N ILE A 56 -34.79 0.73 -21.12
CA ILE A 56 -34.90 1.76 -22.15
C ILE A 56 -36.36 1.94 -22.62
N SER A 57 -37.16 0.87 -22.71
CA SER A 57 -38.57 1.00 -23.10
C SER A 57 -39.44 1.63 -22.00
N LYS A 58 -39.07 1.48 -20.72
CA LYS A 58 -39.73 2.16 -19.59
C LYS A 58 -39.38 3.65 -19.48
N SER A 59 -38.23 4.08 -19.98
CA SER A 59 -37.79 5.49 -19.93
C SER A 59 -38.26 6.33 -21.14
N VAL A 60 -38.67 5.71 -22.24
CA VAL A 60 -39.14 6.41 -23.45
C VAL A 60 -40.68 6.59 -23.50
N ALA A 61 -41.44 5.94 -22.61
CA ALA A 61 -42.91 6.02 -22.62
C ALA A 61 -43.52 7.26 -21.93
N ASN A 62 -42.71 8.11 -21.27
CA ASN A 62 -43.21 9.26 -20.48
C ASN A 62 -42.49 10.58 -20.84
N GLU A 63 -42.57 11.01 -22.09
CA GLU A 63 -42.24 12.40 -22.47
C GLU A 63 -43.25 12.91 -23.52
N THR A 64 -44.36 13.54 -23.09
CA THR A 64 -44.71 14.99 -23.16
C THR A 64 -46.23 15.09 -23.49
N PRO A 65 -46.95 16.25 -23.44
CA PRO A 65 -46.52 17.66 -23.25
C PRO A 65 -47.42 18.53 -22.32
N LYS A 66 -46.94 19.73 -21.93
CA LYS A 66 -47.52 21.07 -22.25
C LYS A 66 -47.05 22.18 -21.30
N GLN A 67 -46.70 23.32 -21.92
CA GLN A 67 -46.53 24.65 -21.32
C GLN A 67 -47.87 25.21 -20.80
N TYR A 68 -47.85 26.08 -19.79
CA TYR A 68 -48.50 27.41 -19.79
C TYR A 68 -48.08 28.25 -18.56
N GLU A 69 -48.18 29.57 -18.75
CA GLU A 69 -47.72 30.69 -17.93
C GLU A 69 -48.53 30.97 -16.65
N GLU A 70 -47.94 31.86 -15.84
CA GLU A 70 -48.59 33.00 -15.17
C GLU A 70 -48.68 33.00 -13.62
N ALA A 71 -48.55 34.23 -13.12
CA ALA A 71 -48.15 34.68 -11.81
C ALA A 71 -49.25 34.58 -10.73
N GLU A 72 -48.87 34.54 -9.45
CA GLU A 72 -48.94 35.71 -8.57
C GLU A 72 -48.56 35.41 -7.11
N LYS A 73 -47.84 36.42 -6.57
CA LYS A 73 -47.59 36.84 -5.18
C LYS A 73 -48.38 36.15 -4.05
N ALA A 74 -47.70 35.88 -2.92
CA ALA A 74 -47.75 36.77 -1.74
C ALA A 74 -47.07 36.17 -0.48
N LYS A 75 -46.45 37.08 0.29
CA LYS A 75 -46.18 37.08 1.74
C LYS A 75 -44.94 36.32 2.27
N SER A 76 -43.84 37.08 2.30
CA SER A 76 -43.14 37.52 3.53
C SER A 76 -43.43 36.74 4.81
N SER A 77 -42.46 35.92 5.21
CA SER A 77 -42.04 35.84 6.60
C SER A 77 -40.52 35.88 6.65
N VAL A 78 -40.00 37.01 7.11
CA VAL A 78 -38.60 37.22 7.45
C VAL A 78 -38.28 36.28 8.62
N ILE A 79 -37.62 35.16 8.32
CA ILE A 79 -37.02 34.32 9.34
C ILE A 79 -35.66 34.94 9.66
N THR A 80 -35.64 35.77 10.70
CA THR A 80 -34.41 36.28 11.31
C THR A 80 -33.71 35.10 11.97
N ILE A 81 -32.80 34.45 11.25
CA ILE A 81 -31.89 33.46 11.83
C ILE A 81 -30.89 34.24 12.70
N PRO A 82 -30.83 33.99 14.03
CA PRO A 82 -29.85 34.64 14.87
C PRO A 82 -28.46 34.20 14.40
N VAL A 83 -27.64 35.19 14.04
CA VAL A 83 -26.23 35.05 13.70
C VAL A 83 -25.56 34.39 14.90
N SER A 84 -25.36 33.07 14.81
CA SER A 84 -24.50 32.36 15.73
C SER A 84 -23.13 33.00 15.64
N SER A 85 -22.62 33.40 16.78
CA SER A 85 -21.29 33.95 17.00
C SER A 85 -20.27 33.13 16.22
N ILE A 86 -19.79 33.72 15.11
CA ILE A 86 -18.63 33.24 14.38
C ILE A 86 -17.47 33.34 15.35
N THR A 87 -17.12 32.21 15.97
CA THR A 87 -15.86 32.07 16.69
C THR A 87 -14.78 32.36 15.66
N THR A 88 -14.13 33.51 15.81
CA THR A 88 -12.95 33.89 15.04
C THR A 88 -11.85 32.89 15.39
N VAL A 89 -11.79 31.82 14.61
CA VAL A 89 -10.75 30.80 14.73
C VAL A 89 -9.42 31.49 14.41
N LYS A 90 -8.53 31.41 15.39
CA LYS A 90 -7.14 31.85 15.36
C LYS A 90 -6.53 31.70 13.97
N ASN A 91 -6.04 32.83 13.47
CA ASN A 91 -5.55 33.01 12.11
C ASN A 91 -4.44 32.00 11.76
N ASN A 92 -4.80 30.93 11.06
CA ASN A 92 -3.82 30.00 10.52
C ASN A 92 -3.23 30.65 9.27
N ARG A 93 -2.07 31.30 9.41
CA ARG A 93 -1.35 31.99 8.32
C ARG A 93 -1.22 31.18 7.02
N LEU A 94 -1.22 29.85 7.12
CA LEU A 94 -1.21 28.95 5.98
C LEU A 94 -2.55 28.94 5.22
N VAL A 95 -3.67 28.91 5.93
CA VAL A 95 -5.02 28.91 5.35
C VAL A 95 -5.31 30.24 4.65
N ASP A 96 -4.87 31.36 5.25
CA ASP A 96 -4.98 32.68 4.62
C ASP A 96 -4.15 32.78 3.34
N PHE A 97 -2.92 32.23 3.36
CA PHE A 97 -2.11 32.13 2.16
C PHE A 97 -2.83 31.35 1.08
N PHE A 98 -3.31 30.14 1.37
CA PHE A 98 -4.07 29.34 0.42
C PHE A 98 -5.31 30.07 -0.09
N ASN A 99 -6.04 30.79 0.76
CA ASN A 99 -7.23 31.53 0.37
C ASN A 99 -6.92 32.76 -0.51
N SER A 100 -5.76 33.40 -0.32
CA SER A 100 -5.31 34.55 -1.12
C SER A 100 -4.89 34.21 -2.56
N LEU A 101 -4.65 32.93 -2.86
CA LEU A 101 -4.30 32.50 -4.22
C LEU A 101 -5.51 32.46 -5.16
N SER A 102 -5.26 32.75 -6.44
CA SER A 102 -6.26 32.65 -7.51
C SER A 102 -6.78 31.22 -7.68
N ILE A 103 -8.04 31.08 -8.13
CA ILE A 103 -8.72 29.79 -8.32
C ILE A 103 -7.90 28.84 -9.20
N ASP A 104 -7.27 29.36 -10.26
CA ASP A 104 -6.50 28.55 -11.20
C ASP A 104 -5.26 27.90 -10.55
N VAL A 105 -4.58 28.65 -9.66
CA VAL A 105 -3.40 28.12 -8.97
C VAL A 105 -3.81 27.09 -7.91
N LYS A 106 -4.95 27.29 -7.24
CA LYS A 106 -5.51 26.29 -6.31
C LYS A 106 -5.78 24.95 -7.01
N ILE A 107 -6.40 25.00 -8.19
CA ILE A 107 -6.70 23.81 -9.00
C ILE A 107 -5.40 23.13 -9.46
N PHE A 108 -4.42 23.91 -9.94
CA PHE A 108 -3.13 23.37 -10.37
C PHE A 108 -2.40 22.64 -9.22
N LEU A 109 -2.40 23.23 -8.03
CA LEU A 109 -1.71 22.68 -6.86
C LEU A 109 -2.43 21.43 -6.33
N ALA A 110 -3.76 21.40 -6.36
CA ALA A 110 -4.55 20.21 -6.04
C ALA A 110 -4.29 19.06 -7.03
N VAL A 111 -4.22 19.34 -8.32
CA VAL A 111 -3.92 18.33 -9.35
C VAL A 111 -2.50 17.80 -9.21
N SER A 112 -1.52 18.69 -9.02
CA SER A 112 -0.12 18.32 -8.85
C SER A 112 0.09 17.45 -7.61
N THR A 113 -0.55 17.79 -6.49
CA THR A 113 -0.44 17.00 -5.25
C THR A 113 -1.12 15.64 -5.39
N LEU A 114 -2.24 15.55 -6.10
CA LEU A 114 -2.94 14.30 -6.35
C LEU A 114 -2.12 13.34 -7.24
N ILE A 115 -1.45 13.86 -8.28
CA ILE A 115 -0.50 13.06 -9.10
C ILE A 115 0.63 12.53 -8.22
N LEU A 116 1.23 13.37 -7.38
CA LEU A 116 2.32 12.97 -6.50
C LEU A 116 1.87 11.87 -5.51
N LEU A 117 0.69 12.03 -4.92
CA LEU A 117 0.10 11.08 -4.00
C LEU A 117 -0.15 9.72 -4.66
N THR A 118 -0.72 9.70 -5.87
CA THR A 118 -0.98 8.45 -6.61
C THR A 118 0.31 7.69 -6.95
N VAL A 119 1.37 8.38 -7.35
CA VAL A 119 2.69 7.78 -7.61
C VAL A 119 3.28 7.17 -6.34
N LEU A 120 3.21 7.89 -5.21
CA LEU A 120 3.68 7.38 -3.92
C LEU A 120 2.89 6.16 -3.46
N PHE A 121 1.56 6.20 -3.58
CA PHE A 121 0.68 5.09 -3.18
C PHE A 121 0.98 3.84 -3.99
N ARG A 122 1.16 3.97 -5.31
CA ARG A 122 1.55 2.87 -6.20
C ARG A 122 2.91 2.28 -5.80
N ARG A 123 3.89 3.12 -5.47
CA ARG A 123 5.23 2.68 -5.02
C ARG A 123 5.14 1.84 -3.74
N ILE A 124 4.30 2.25 -2.80
CA ILE A 124 4.08 1.52 -1.54
C ILE A 124 3.43 0.16 -1.81
N ILE A 125 2.37 0.10 -2.63
CA ILE A 125 1.70 -1.17 -2.98
C ILE A 125 2.67 -2.17 -3.62
N ILE A 126 3.52 -1.72 -4.56
CA ILE A 126 4.51 -2.57 -5.21
C ILE A 126 5.53 -3.10 -4.19
N GLN A 127 5.98 -2.26 -3.26
CA GLN A 127 6.91 -2.70 -2.21
C GLN A 127 6.29 -3.74 -1.27
N LEU A 128 5.01 -3.56 -0.91
CA LEU A 128 4.27 -4.52 -0.09
C LEU A 128 4.16 -5.88 -0.80
N LYS A 129 3.74 -5.91 -2.07
CA LYS A 129 3.66 -7.15 -2.87
C LYS A 129 5.01 -7.86 -2.98
N LYS A 130 6.11 -7.12 -3.16
CA LYS A 130 7.47 -7.70 -3.20
C LYS A 130 7.89 -8.34 -1.87
N ASN A 131 7.36 -7.89 -0.74
CA ASN A 131 7.72 -8.42 0.57
C ASN A 131 6.99 -9.73 0.90
N GLU A 132 5.79 -9.95 0.37
CA GLU A 132 5.03 -11.20 0.57
C GLU A 132 5.76 -12.41 -0.01
N GLY A 133 6.28 -12.30 -1.24
CA GLY A 133 7.03 -13.39 -1.89
C GLY A 133 8.34 -13.76 -1.20
N LYS A 134 8.98 -12.81 -0.49
CA LYS A 134 10.20 -13.07 0.29
C LYS A 134 9.95 -14.01 1.46
N GLY A 135 8.78 -13.91 2.10
CA GLY A 135 8.40 -14.77 3.22
C GLY A 135 8.24 -16.22 2.80
N LEU A 136 7.58 -16.47 1.66
CA LEU A 136 7.40 -17.81 1.11
C LEU A 136 8.72 -18.43 0.66
N LYS A 137 9.54 -17.69 -0.11
CA LYS A 137 10.87 -18.14 -0.53
C LYS A 137 11.74 -18.52 0.67
N LYS A 138 11.69 -17.73 1.74
CA LYS A 138 12.41 -17.99 2.99
C LYS A 138 11.94 -19.27 3.70
N ARG A 139 10.62 -19.54 3.70
CA ARG A 139 10.08 -20.78 4.28
C ARG A 139 10.48 -22.01 3.45
N ILE A 140 10.46 -21.89 2.12
CA ILE A 140 10.88 -22.97 1.22
C ILE A 140 12.38 -23.28 1.42
N ALA A 141 13.24 -22.26 1.50
CA ALA A 141 14.67 -22.44 1.76
C ALA A 141 14.93 -23.13 3.12
N MET A 142 14.13 -22.83 4.14
CA MET A 142 14.21 -23.49 5.45
C MET A 142 13.81 -24.97 5.39
N ILE A 143 12.77 -25.31 4.63
CA ILE A 143 12.34 -26.73 4.42
C ILE A 143 13.41 -27.50 3.63
N ARG A 144 14.10 -26.84 2.70
CA ARG A 144 15.20 -27.43 1.94
C ARG A 144 16.53 -27.46 2.70
N GLU A 145 16.55 -27.02 3.95
CA GLU A 145 17.76 -26.88 4.79
C GLU A 145 18.89 -26.04 4.18
N GLU A 146 18.63 -25.33 3.07
CA GLU A 146 19.59 -24.45 2.39
C GLU A 146 20.04 -23.31 3.31
N ASP A 147 19.13 -22.84 4.17
CA ASP A 147 19.35 -21.72 5.07
C ASP A 147 18.68 -22.01 6.43
N VAL A 148 19.44 -22.56 7.38
CA VAL A 148 18.98 -22.72 8.78
C VAL A 148 19.01 -21.35 9.45
N ILE A 149 17.96 -20.57 9.21
CA ILE A 149 17.83 -19.23 9.79
C ILE A 149 17.40 -19.37 11.25
N VAL A 150 18.40 -19.46 12.15
CA VAL A 150 18.20 -19.42 13.59
C VAL A 150 17.49 -18.11 13.94
N LYS A 151 16.23 -18.21 14.42
CA LYS A 151 15.46 -17.05 14.88
C LYS A 151 16.30 -16.27 15.90
N LYS A 152 16.58 -15.00 15.60
CA LYS A 152 17.46 -14.17 16.42
C LYS A 152 16.75 -13.79 17.71
N ASP A 153 16.99 -14.55 18.78
CA ASP A 153 16.54 -14.17 20.11
C ASP A 153 17.26 -12.89 20.55
N ARG A 154 16.49 -11.85 20.82
CA ARG A 154 17.01 -10.53 21.19
C ARG A 154 17.63 -10.57 22.59
N LYS A 155 17.13 -11.41 23.49
CA LYS A 155 17.65 -11.57 24.86
C LYS A 155 19.07 -12.13 24.84
N LEU A 156 19.32 -13.13 24.00
CA LEU A 156 20.62 -13.78 23.85
C LEU A 156 21.58 -13.03 22.90
N SER A 157 21.21 -11.84 22.42
CA SER A 157 22.08 -11.11 21.50
C SER A 157 23.35 -10.58 22.18
N LYS A 158 23.29 -10.23 23.46
CA LYS A 158 24.46 -9.75 24.21
C LYS A 158 25.43 -10.89 24.47
N THR A 159 24.92 -12.02 24.96
CA THR A 159 25.68 -13.25 25.22
C THR A 159 26.35 -13.78 23.95
N ARG A 160 25.64 -13.88 22.82
CA ARG A 160 26.23 -14.29 21.53
C ARG A 160 27.37 -13.37 21.08
N LYS A 161 27.22 -12.05 21.26
CA LYS A 161 28.29 -11.09 20.93
C LYS A 161 29.51 -11.27 21.82
N ALA A 162 29.29 -11.52 23.11
CA ALA A 162 30.37 -11.81 24.05
C ALA A 162 31.09 -13.12 23.70
N LEU A 163 30.35 -14.22 23.49
CA LEU A 163 30.89 -15.53 23.11
C LEU A 163 31.74 -15.47 21.83
N ARG A 164 31.31 -14.71 20.81
CA ARG A 164 32.11 -14.49 19.58
C ARG A 164 33.44 -13.78 19.84
N LYS A 165 33.47 -12.88 20.82
CA LYS A 165 34.66 -12.10 21.18
C LYS A 165 35.65 -12.88 22.05
N ILE A 166 35.24 -13.98 22.69
CA ILE A 166 36.12 -14.80 23.54
C ILE A 166 37.34 -15.23 22.72
N LYS A 167 38.55 -14.93 23.19
CA LYS A 167 39.81 -15.38 22.57
C LYS A 167 39.85 -16.90 22.59
N VAL A 168 40.54 -17.57 21.68
CA VAL A 168 40.69 -19.04 21.75
C VAL A 168 41.38 -19.38 23.07
N ILE A 169 40.63 -20.03 23.97
CA ILE A 169 41.05 -20.41 25.30
C ILE A 169 41.50 -21.87 25.23
N GLU A 170 42.81 -22.11 25.19
CA GLU A 170 43.39 -23.45 25.29
C GLU A 170 43.65 -23.87 26.73
N ASN A 171 44.11 -22.95 27.59
CA ASN A 171 44.44 -23.23 29.00
C ASN A 171 44.14 -22.01 29.88
N VAL A 172 42.88 -21.81 30.26
CA VAL A 172 42.49 -20.73 31.17
C VAL A 172 42.28 -21.29 32.59
N PRO A 173 42.82 -20.65 33.63
CA PRO A 173 42.58 -21.06 35.01
C PRO A 173 41.07 -21.02 35.30
N SER A 174 40.57 -22.08 35.92
CA SER A 174 39.14 -22.31 36.21
C SER A 174 38.43 -21.09 36.83
N GLY A 175 39.13 -20.33 37.67
CA GLY A 175 38.59 -19.11 38.30
C GLY A 175 38.13 -18.03 37.32
N SER A 176 38.82 -17.82 36.19
CA SER A 176 38.40 -16.81 35.19
C SER A 176 37.25 -17.28 34.29
N LEU A 177 37.09 -18.59 34.09
CA LEU A 177 35.91 -19.13 33.40
C LEU A 177 34.65 -18.93 34.26
N ASP A 178 34.77 -19.07 35.58
CA ASP A 178 33.65 -18.85 36.51
C ASP A 178 33.16 -17.40 36.51
N LEU A 179 34.08 -16.45 36.48
CA LEU A 179 33.74 -15.03 36.41
C LEU A 179 32.99 -14.69 35.12
N ILE A 180 33.50 -15.15 33.97
CA ILE A 180 32.86 -14.94 32.67
C ILE A 180 31.50 -15.64 32.59
N ALA A 181 31.40 -16.87 33.13
CA ALA A 181 30.14 -17.62 33.19
C ALA A 181 29.07 -16.89 34.01
N ARG A 182 29.45 -16.35 35.17
CA ARG A 182 28.55 -15.55 36.02
C ARG A 182 28.14 -14.24 35.35
N GLU A 183 29.09 -13.52 34.75
CA GLU A 183 28.83 -12.25 34.07
C GLU A 183 27.86 -12.42 32.89
N LEU A 184 28.06 -13.48 32.10
CA LEU A 184 27.21 -13.76 30.96
C LEU A 184 25.92 -14.50 31.32
N SER A 185 25.80 -15.02 32.55
CA SER A 185 24.72 -15.91 32.98
C SER A 185 24.61 -17.16 32.10
N ILE A 186 25.75 -17.78 31.80
CA ILE A 186 25.88 -18.95 30.91
C ILE A 186 26.67 -20.07 31.60
N SER A 187 26.42 -21.32 31.22
CA SER A 187 27.21 -22.47 31.69
C SER A 187 28.68 -22.39 31.24
N LYS A 188 29.60 -22.89 32.09
CA LYS A 188 31.03 -23.00 31.73
C LYS A 188 31.24 -23.86 30.48
N GLY A 189 30.39 -24.89 30.31
CA GLY A 189 30.42 -25.79 29.15
C GLY A 189 30.14 -25.07 27.83
N GLU A 190 29.20 -24.14 27.79
CA GLU A 190 28.93 -23.34 26.58
C GLU A 190 30.08 -22.40 26.22
N ILE A 191 30.76 -21.83 27.21
CA ILE A 191 31.95 -21.01 26.98
C ILE A 191 33.09 -21.87 26.40
N LEU A 192 33.31 -23.06 26.95
CA LEU A 192 34.30 -24.02 26.43
C LEU A 192 33.96 -24.48 25.02
N LEU A 193 32.68 -24.79 24.76
CA LEU A 193 32.20 -25.18 23.44
C LEU A 193 32.41 -24.05 22.43
N ALA A 194 32.04 -22.81 22.78
CA ALA A 194 32.26 -21.65 21.93
C ALA A 194 33.76 -21.42 21.63
N SER A 195 34.64 -21.63 22.62
CA SER A 195 36.10 -21.57 22.42
C SER A 195 36.58 -22.66 21.45
N LYS A 196 36.10 -23.90 21.59
CA LYS A 196 36.45 -25.01 20.69
C LYS A 196 35.96 -24.75 19.26
N ILE A 197 34.71 -24.31 19.09
CA ILE A 197 34.17 -23.96 17.76
C ILE A 197 35.03 -22.86 17.13
N LYS A 198 35.39 -21.83 17.91
CA LYS A 198 36.29 -20.78 17.43
C LYS A 198 37.66 -21.34 17.05
N LYS A 199 38.22 -22.26 17.83
CA LYS A 199 39.48 -22.94 17.47
C LYS A 199 39.38 -23.61 16.09
N PHE A 200 38.30 -24.38 15.86
CA PHE A 200 38.03 -25.01 14.57
C PHE A 200 37.84 -24.00 13.41
N GLU A 201 37.14 -22.88 13.64
CA GLU A 201 36.97 -21.83 12.62
C GLU A 201 38.28 -21.17 12.19
N TYR A 202 39.24 -21.00 13.11
CA TYR A 202 40.51 -20.31 12.84
C TYR A 202 41.67 -21.26 12.45
N GLY A 203 41.40 -22.56 12.28
CA GLY A 203 42.36 -23.52 11.72
C GLY A 203 43.64 -23.74 12.53
N LYS A 204 43.61 -23.48 13.85
CA LYS A 204 44.70 -23.81 14.79
C LYS A 204 44.30 -24.93 15.71
#